data_AF-A0A7V9I5T6-F1
#
_entry.id   AF-A0A7V9I5T6-F1
#
_cell.length_a   1.000
_cell.length_b   1.000
_cell.length_c   1.000
_cell.angle_alpha   90.00
_cell.angle_beta   90.00
_cell.angle_gamma   90.00
#
_symmetry.space_group_name_H-M   'P 1'
#
loop_
_entity.id
_entity.type
_entity.pdbx_description
1 polymer ?
#
loop_
_entity_poly.entity_id
_entity_poly.type
_entity_poly.pdbx_seq_one_letter_code
_entity_poly.pdbx_strand_id
1 'polypeptide(L)'
;MQTPEPFPQETYEPESGLNRLAPDAAWMWGAGERLTWLAGLVLSLSTLMGWYVSVGDEPTIAVIGWHTGPLAKIVLLLGLAVIALHLLDQVGIELPATVPESLIVIVLGSLATILVLIRLISIPEDFQPAGRGIGIWISLLAALAVIVAGLLRASEEL
;
A
#
# COMPACT_ATOMS: atom_id res chain seq x y z
N MET A 1 -0.65 48.41 -59.45
CA MET A 1 -0.10 47.62 -58.32
C MET A 1 -1.23 46.81 -57.74
N GLN A 2 -1.26 45.49 -57.97
CA GLN A 2 -2.18 44.60 -57.28
C GLN A 2 -1.60 44.34 -55.88
N THR A 3 -2.34 44.72 -54.84
CA THR A 3 -2.08 44.28 -53.48
C THR A 3 -2.24 42.76 -53.42
N PRO A 4 -1.25 41.99 -52.91
CA PRO A 4 -1.40 40.55 -52.73
C PRO A 4 -2.64 40.25 -51.88
N GLU A 5 -3.45 39.25 -52.28
CA GLU A 5 -4.56 38.80 -51.46
C GLU A 5 -4.04 38.33 -50.09
N PRO A 6 -4.74 38.63 -48.99
CA PRO A 6 -4.37 38.11 -47.68
C PRO A 6 -4.54 36.59 -47.73
N PHE A 7 -3.48 35.85 -47.42
CA PHE A 7 -3.59 34.42 -47.22
C PHE A 7 -4.71 34.15 -46.21
N PRO A 8 -5.62 33.19 -46.47
CA PRO A 8 -6.59 32.77 -45.47
C PRO A 8 -5.81 32.38 -44.21
N GLN A 9 -6.14 33.00 -43.08
CA GLN A 9 -5.60 32.55 -41.80
C GLN A 9 -6.13 31.14 -41.60
N GLU A 10 -5.25 30.15 -41.70
CA GLU A 10 -5.54 28.85 -41.13
C GLU A 10 -5.88 29.10 -39.67
N THR A 11 -7.16 29.01 -39.36
CA THR A 11 -7.62 28.99 -37.98
C THR A 11 -6.89 27.80 -37.38
N TYR A 12 -5.89 28.05 -36.54
CA TYR A 12 -5.24 27.00 -35.79
C TYR A 12 -6.32 26.47 -34.85
N GLU A 13 -7.07 25.46 -35.29
CA GLU A 13 -7.86 24.65 -34.39
C GLU A 13 -6.82 24.02 -33.46
N PRO A 14 -6.77 24.38 -32.17
CA PRO A 14 -5.92 23.62 -31.26
C PRO A 14 -6.37 22.17 -31.41
N GLU A 15 -5.44 21.23 -31.63
CA GLU A 15 -5.71 19.80 -31.74
C GLU A 15 -6.38 19.30 -30.43
N SER A 16 -7.67 19.59 -30.27
CA SER A 16 -8.48 19.31 -29.09
C SER A 16 -9.07 17.90 -29.22
N GLY A 17 -8.22 16.95 -29.62
CA GLY A 17 -8.64 15.60 -30.01
C GLY A 17 -7.70 14.50 -29.54
N LEU A 18 -6.40 14.74 -29.42
CA LEU A 18 -5.44 13.67 -29.08
C LEU A 18 -5.18 13.50 -27.58
N ASN A 19 -5.59 14.45 -26.73
CA ASN A 19 -5.35 14.39 -25.28
C ASN A 19 -6.53 13.88 -24.43
N ARG A 20 -7.67 13.50 -25.04
CA ARG A 20 -8.78 12.86 -24.28
C ARG A 20 -8.58 11.36 -24.04
N LEU A 21 -7.57 10.77 -24.67
CA LEU A 21 -7.21 9.35 -24.55
C LEU A 21 -5.84 9.14 -23.87
N ALA A 22 -5.34 10.13 -23.13
CA ALA A 22 -4.26 9.93 -22.17
C ALA A 22 -4.78 9.91 -20.71
N PRO A 23 -5.68 8.99 -20.30
CA PRO A 23 -6.11 8.91 -18.91
C PRO A 23 -5.08 8.31 -17.93
N ASP A 24 -3.87 7.89 -18.37
CA ASP A 24 -3.09 6.94 -17.55
C ASP A 24 -1.71 7.40 -17.07
N ALA A 25 -1.07 8.36 -17.74
CA ALA A 25 0.27 8.80 -17.32
C ALA A 25 0.24 9.55 -15.98
N ALA A 26 -0.71 10.46 -15.79
CA ALA A 26 -0.82 11.22 -14.53
C ALA A 26 -1.28 10.38 -13.32
N TRP A 27 -1.88 9.20 -13.53
CA TRP A 27 -2.21 8.27 -12.44
C TRP A 27 -1.01 7.42 -12.04
N MET A 28 -0.14 7.07 -12.99
CA MET A 28 1.11 6.35 -12.74
C MET A 28 2.13 7.21 -11.98
N TRP A 29 2.18 8.52 -12.21
CA TRP A 29 3.05 9.43 -11.48
C TRP A 29 2.49 9.67 -10.06
N GLY A 30 3.13 9.06 -9.05
CA GLY A 30 2.69 9.09 -7.64
C GLY A 30 1.76 7.94 -7.26
N ALA A 31 1.68 6.90 -8.10
CA ALA A 31 0.97 5.67 -7.75
C ALA A 31 1.68 4.93 -6.61
N GLY A 32 3.02 4.93 -6.61
CA GLY A 32 3.82 4.31 -5.55
C GLY A 32 3.53 4.93 -4.18
N GLU A 33 3.49 6.25 -4.13
CA GLU A 33 3.19 7.01 -2.91
C GLU A 33 1.77 6.74 -2.38
N ARG A 34 0.76 6.81 -3.26
CA ARG A 34 -0.64 6.52 -2.88
C ARG A 34 -0.83 5.09 -2.40
N LEU A 35 -0.20 4.14 -3.07
CA LEU A 35 -0.28 2.74 -2.69
C LEU A 35 0.46 2.49 -1.38
N THR A 36 1.56 3.20 -1.11
CA THR A 36 2.33 3.04 0.14
C THR A 36 1.49 3.38 1.36
N TRP A 37 0.83 4.55 1.39
CA TRP A 37 0.01 4.94 2.54
C TRP A 37 -1.23 4.06 2.68
N LEU A 38 -1.90 3.73 1.57
CA LEU A 38 -3.07 2.85 1.58
C LEU A 38 -2.70 1.45 2.08
N ALA A 39 -1.63 0.87 1.54
CA ALA A 39 -1.20 -0.47 1.94
C ALA A 39 -0.74 -0.50 3.39
N GLY A 40 0.01 0.51 3.85
CA GLY A 40 0.40 0.66 5.26
C GLY A 40 -0.80 0.81 6.20
N LEU A 41 -1.81 1.60 5.80
CA LEU A 41 -3.06 1.77 6.55
C LEU A 41 -3.87 0.47 6.62
N VAL A 42 -4.08 -0.19 5.48
CA VAL A 42 -4.81 -1.46 5.42
C VAL A 42 -4.08 -2.53 6.21
N LEU A 43 -2.74 -2.60 6.12
CA LEU A 43 -1.93 -3.52 6.92
C LEU A 43 -2.13 -3.26 8.42
N SER A 44 -2.08 -2.01 8.85
CA SER A 44 -2.30 -1.63 10.26
C SER A 44 -3.69 -2.05 10.75
N LEU A 45 -4.73 -1.65 10.02
CA LEU A 45 -6.13 -1.94 10.37
C LEU A 45 -6.44 -3.44 10.36
N SER A 46 -5.81 -4.20 9.46
CA SER A 46 -6.00 -5.65 9.38
C SER A 46 -5.60 -6.40 10.66
N THR A 47 -4.65 -5.87 11.43
CA THR A 47 -4.25 -6.45 12.73
C THR A 47 -5.30 -6.25 13.83
N LEU A 48 -6.19 -5.27 13.65
CA LEU A 48 -7.32 -5.00 14.53
C LEU A 48 -8.59 -5.76 14.10
N MET A 49 -8.52 -6.52 13.01
CA MET A 49 -9.58 -7.42 12.55
C MET A 49 -9.40 -8.84 13.09
N GLY A 50 -10.45 -9.64 12.99
CA GLY A 50 -10.44 -11.04 13.41
C GLY A 50 -9.41 -11.87 12.64
N TRP A 51 -8.34 -12.28 13.31
CA TRP A 51 -7.30 -13.16 12.78
C TRP A 51 -7.63 -14.63 12.97
N TYR A 52 -8.30 -14.95 14.08
CA TYR A 52 -8.78 -16.29 14.36
C TYR A 52 -10.24 -16.24 14.76
N VAL A 53 -10.99 -17.28 14.37
CA VAL A 53 -12.42 -17.42 14.66
C VAL A 53 -12.68 -18.78 15.28
N SER A 54 -13.39 -18.82 16.40
CA SER A 54 -13.83 -20.08 16.98
C SER A 54 -14.90 -20.72 16.09
N VAL A 55 -14.75 -22.00 15.79
CA VAL A 55 -15.70 -22.78 14.98
C VAL A 55 -16.31 -23.86 15.88
N GLY A 56 -17.52 -23.64 16.38
CA GLY A 56 -18.25 -24.55 17.26
C GLY A 56 -19.74 -24.20 17.37
N ASP A 57 -20.51 -25.01 18.10
CA ASP A 57 -21.97 -24.83 18.32
C ASP A 57 -22.32 -23.62 19.22
N GLU A 58 -21.30 -22.97 19.79
CA GLU A 58 -21.42 -21.73 20.55
C GLU A 58 -21.33 -20.48 19.65
N PRO A 59 -21.71 -19.27 20.15
CA PRO A 59 -21.60 -18.04 19.39
C PRO A 59 -20.20 -17.86 18.78
N THR A 60 -20.12 -17.45 17.51
CA THR A 60 -18.84 -17.22 16.81
C THR A 60 -18.06 -16.09 17.49
N ILE A 61 -17.00 -16.46 18.20
CA ILE A 61 -16.06 -15.49 18.80
C ILE A 61 -14.91 -15.26 17.82
N ALA A 62 -14.69 -13.99 17.47
CA ALA A 62 -13.55 -13.56 16.66
C ALA A 62 -12.47 -12.93 17.55
N VAL A 63 -11.25 -13.44 17.45
CA VAL A 63 -10.07 -12.91 18.15
C VAL A 63 -9.33 -11.98 17.20
N ILE A 64 -9.26 -10.70 17.57
CA ILE A 64 -8.50 -9.71 16.80
C ILE A 64 -6.99 -9.97 16.90
N GLY A 65 -6.26 -9.69 15.82
CA GLY A 65 -4.82 -9.90 15.73
C GLY A 65 -4.04 -9.33 16.92
N TRP A 66 -4.39 -8.13 17.40
CA TRP A 66 -3.78 -7.49 18.57
C TRP A 66 -3.68 -8.39 19.83
N HIS A 67 -4.68 -9.22 20.08
CA HIS A 67 -4.71 -10.13 21.24
C HIS A 67 -3.99 -11.46 21.00
N THR A 68 -3.52 -11.71 19.77
CA THR A 68 -2.95 -13.01 19.42
C THR A 68 -1.49 -13.17 19.81
N GLY A 69 -0.81 -12.08 20.20
CA GLY A 69 0.58 -12.11 20.69
C GLY A 69 1.45 -10.96 20.16
N PRO A 70 2.76 -10.96 20.47
CA PRO A 70 3.66 -9.86 20.11
C PRO A 70 3.88 -9.71 18.60
N LEU A 71 3.86 -10.81 17.82
CA LEU A 71 4.04 -10.73 16.37
C LEU A 71 2.99 -9.83 15.70
N ALA A 72 1.72 -9.94 16.10
CA ALA A 72 0.66 -9.10 15.54
C ALA A 72 0.85 -7.61 15.87
N LYS A 73 1.39 -7.31 17.05
CA LYS A 73 1.73 -5.95 17.46
C LYS A 73 2.89 -5.40 16.62
N ILE A 74 3.89 -6.24 16.32
CA ILE A 74 4.99 -5.85 15.43
C ILE A 74 4.43 -5.58 14.02
N VAL A 75 3.54 -6.41 13.49
CA VAL A 75 2.90 -6.15 12.18
C VAL A 75 2.14 -4.82 12.17
N LEU A 76 1.41 -4.51 13.25
CA LEU A 76 0.74 -3.20 13.41
C LEU A 76 1.76 -2.07 13.37
N LEU A 77 2.87 -2.19 14.11
CA LEU A 77 3.93 -1.19 14.14
C LEU A 77 4.62 -1.03 12.79
N LEU A 78 4.80 -2.11 12.01
CA LEU A 78 5.35 -2.04 10.66
C LEU A 78 4.40 -1.29 9.72
N GLY A 79 3.09 -1.57 9.77
CA GLY A 79 2.10 -0.81 9.01
C GLY A 79 2.08 0.67 9.37
N LEU A 80 2.15 1.00 10.66
CA LEU A 80 2.25 2.38 11.13
C LEU A 80 3.57 3.04 10.73
N ALA A 81 4.68 2.30 10.73
CA ALA A 81 5.98 2.80 10.28
C ALA A 81 5.94 3.19 8.81
N VAL A 82 5.30 2.39 7.95
CA VAL A 82 5.10 2.73 6.52
C VAL A 82 4.32 4.04 6.37
N ILE A 83 3.24 4.22 7.14
CA ILE A 83 2.46 5.46 7.13
C ILE A 83 3.31 6.63 7.66
N ALA A 84 4.06 6.41 8.74
CA ALA A 84 4.88 7.45 9.36
C ALA A 84 5.99 7.94 8.43
N LEU A 85 6.63 7.04 7.67
CA LEU A 85 7.61 7.41 6.64
C LEU A 85 7.00 8.33 5.59
N HIS A 86 5.84 7.94 5.05
CA HIS A 86 5.12 8.74 4.08
C HIS A 86 4.67 10.11 4.64
N LEU A 87 4.26 10.17 5.91
CA LEU A 87 3.92 11.44 6.56
C LEU A 87 5.15 12.32 6.82
N LEU A 88 6.31 11.73 7.12
CA LEU A 88 7.57 12.46 7.31
C LEU A 88 7.99 13.16 6.01
N ASP A 89 7.92 12.42 4.91
CA ASP A 89 8.22 12.92 3.57
C ASP A 89 7.30 14.08 3.18
N GLN A 90 5.98 13.95 3.43
CA GLN A 90 5.02 15.03 3.19
C GLN A 90 5.30 16.32 3.99
N VAL A 91 5.94 16.22 5.16
CA VAL A 91 6.29 17.36 6.01
C VAL A 91 7.69 17.92 5.66
N GLY A 92 8.37 17.34 4.66
CA GLY A 92 9.69 17.78 4.20
C GLY A 92 10.84 17.28 5.07
N ILE A 93 10.61 16.22 5.86
CA ILE A 93 11.66 15.56 6.64
C ILE A 93 12.18 14.39 5.81
N GLU A 94 13.24 14.64 5.07
CA GLU A 94 13.86 13.65 4.21
C GLU A 94 14.75 12.70 5.01
N LEU A 95 14.73 11.43 4.62
CA LEU A 95 15.70 10.44 5.06
C LEU A 95 17.10 10.79 4.54
N PRO A 96 18.17 10.42 5.26
CA PRO A 96 19.53 10.69 4.79
C PRO A 96 19.75 10.10 3.39
N ALA A 97 20.34 10.90 2.48
CA ALA A 97 20.52 10.59 1.06
C ALA A 97 21.25 9.27 0.72
N THR A 98 21.74 8.54 1.72
CA THR A 98 22.39 7.24 1.58
C THR A 98 21.40 6.08 1.48
N VAL A 99 20.13 6.26 1.88
CA VAL A 99 19.14 5.18 1.90
C VAL A 99 17.89 5.57 1.11
N PRO A 100 17.60 4.90 -0.03
CA PRO A 100 16.36 5.10 -0.77
C PRO A 100 15.15 4.73 0.09
N GLU A 101 14.11 5.56 0.08
CA GLU A 101 12.90 5.30 0.87
C GLU A 101 12.15 4.06 0.35
N SER A 102 12.12 3.88 -0.97
CA SER A 102 11.61 2.67 -1.62
C SER A 102 12.21 1.38 -1.04
N LEU A 103 13.52 1.35 -0.76
CA LEU A 103 14.19 0.20 -0.14
C LEU A 103 13.65 -0.07 1.26
N ILE A 104 13.44 0.97 2.07
CA ILE A 104 12.90 0.82 3.43
C ILE A 104 11.48 0.27 3.36
N VAL A 105 10.62 0.77 2.47
CA VAL A 105 9.25 0.29 2.29
C VAL A 105 9.24 -1.18 1.87
N ILE A 106 10.11 -1.59 0.94
CA ILE A 106 10.25 -2.99 0.52
C ILE A 106 10.67 -3.88 1.69
N VAL A 107 11.64 -3.45 2.50
CA VAL A 107 12.10 -4.19 3.69
C VAL A 107 10.99 -4.31 4.73
N LEU A 108 10.26 -3.23 5.01
CA LEU A 108 9.12 -3.25 5.94
C LEU A 108 8.01 -4.20 5.46
N GLY A 109 7.66 -4.15 4.17
CA GLY A 109 6.67 -5.06 3.58
C GLY A 109 7.12 -6.52 3.61
N SER A 110 8.41 -6.79 3.38
CA SER A 110 8.98 -8.14 3.46
C SER A 110 8.93 -8.70 4.87
N LEU A 111 9.32 -7.90 5.86
CA LEU A 111 9.23 -8.27 7.28
C LEU A 111 7.78 -8.54 7.69
N ALA A 112 6.85 -7.67 7.30
CA ALA A 112 5.43 -7.85 7.58
C ALA A 112 4.90 -9.14 6.95
N THR A 113 5.28 -9.42 5.69
CA THR A 113 4.88 -10.65 4.98
C THR A 113 5.35 -11.89 5.73
N ILE A 114 6.63 -11.93 6.16
CA ILE A 114 7.18 -13.05 6.93
C ILE A 114 6.40 -13.25 8.24
N LEU A 115 6.16 -12.17 9.00
CA LEU A 115 5.45 -12.26 10.28
C LEU A 115 4.00 -12.72 10.12
N VAL A 116 3.31 -12.25 9.08
CA VAL A 116 1.95 -12.68 8.76
C VAL A 116 1.94 -14.15 8.34
N LEU A 117 2.88 -14.59 7.51
CA LEU A 117 2.99 -16.00 7.10
C LEU A 117 3.24 -16.91 8.29
N ILE A 118 4.12 -16.52 9.22
CA ILE A 118 4.33 -17.24 10.47
C ILE A 118 2.99 -17.44 11.20
N ARG A 119 2.14 -16.40 11.27
CA ARG A 119 0.83 -16.51 11.93
C ARG A 119 -0.25 -17.21 11.14
N LEU A 120 -0.12 -17.25 9.82
CA LEU A 120 -1.03 -18.01 8.97
C LEU A 120 -0.84 -19.52 9.16
N ILE A 121 0.42 -19.95 9.27
CA ILE A 121 0.78 -21.38 9.41
C ILE A 121 0.81 -21.84 10.86
N SER A 122 1.19 -20.97 11.80
CA SER A 122 1.30 -21.28 13.23
C SER A 122 0.21 -20.55 14.02
N ILE A 123 -0.81 -21.31 14.43
CA ILE A 123 -1.86 -20.84 15.33
C ILE A 123 -1.34 -21.01 16.77
N PRO A 124 -1.44 -19.98 17.65
CA PRO A 124 -1.06 -20.14 19.04
C PRO A 124 -1.88 -21.23 19.72
N GLU A 125 -1.24 -21.95 20.64
CA GLU A 125 -1.85 -23.06 21.37
C GLU A 125 -3.11 -22.62 22.14
N ASP A 126 -3.12 -21.38 22.65
CA ASP A 126 -4.25 -20.77 23.39
C ASP A 126 -5.55 -20.68 22.58
N PHE A 127 -5.48 -20.76 21.25
CA PHE A 127 -6.63 -20.57 20.36
C PHE A 127 -7.00 -21.85 19.60
N GLN A 128 -6.50 -23.03 19.95
CA GLN A 128 -6.96 -24.27 19.33
C GLN A 128 -8.26 -24.77 20.01
N PRO A 129 -9.32 -25.11 19.25
CA PRO A 129 -9.44 -25.21 17.80
C PRO A 129 -10.11 -23.97 17.14
N ALA A 130 -9.32 -22.99 16.71
CA ALA A 130 -9.82 -21.84 15.92
C ALA A 130 -9.45 -21.95 14.44
N GLY A 131 -10.39 -21.51 13.60
CA GLY A 131 -10.16 -21.26 12.18
C GLY A 131 -9.43 -19.94 11.94
N ARG A 132 -9.02 -19.70 10.68
CA ARG A 132 -8.37 -18.46 10.22
C ARG A 132 -9.45 -17.45 9.84
N GLY A 133 -9.47 -16.30 10.51
CA GLY A 133 -10.37 -15.19 10.21
C GLY A 133 -9.92 -14.39 8.98
N ILE A 134 -10.79 -13.48 8.52
CA ILE A 134 -10.50 -12.69 7.31
C ILE A 134 -9.34 -11.70 7.50
N GLY A 135 -9.10 -11.23 8.73
CA GLY A 135 -8.08 -10.23 9.01
C GLY A 135 -6.67 -10.69 8.65
N ILE A 136 -6.37 -11.99 8.79
CA ILE A 136 -5.05 -12.52 8.46
C ILE A 136 -4.79 -12.52 6.95
N TRP A 137 -5.82 -12.80 6.15
CA TRP A 137 -5.73 -12.75 4.69
C TRP A 137 -5.58 -11.32 4.18
N ILE A 138 -6.33 -10.39 4.77
CA ILE A 138 -6.17 -8.95 4.48
C ILE A 138 -4.76 -8.50 4.84
N SER A 139 -4.22 -8.93 5.99
CA SER A 139 -2.85 -8.58 6.39
C SER A 139 -1.80 -9.10 5.42
N LEU A 140 -1.99 -10.31 4.88
CA LEU A 140 -1.08 -10.90 3.90
C LEU A 140 -1.12 -10.11 2.59
N LEU A 141 -2.33 -9.85 2.08
CA LEU A 141 -2.51 -9.07 0.86
C LEU A 141 -1.95 -7.66 1.00
N ALA A 142 -2.18 -7.02 2.14
CA ALA A 142 -1.67 -5.69 2.43
C ALA A 142 -0.15 -5.66 2.53
N ALA A 143 0.48 -6.65 3.19
CA ALA A 143 1.94 -6.73 3.26
C ALA A 143 2.57 -6.90 1.87
N LEU A 144 1.96 -7.72 1.00
CA LEU A 144 2.38 -7.82 -0.40
C LEU A 144 2.18 -6.50 -1.16
N ALA A 145 1.06 -5.80 -0.92
CA ALA A 145 0.80 -4.49 -1.51
C ALA A 145 1.83 -3.44 -1.06
N VAL A 146 2.33 -3.49 0.18
CA VAL A 146 3.44 -2.63 0.64
C VAL A 146 4.70 -2.91 -0.17
N ILE A 147 5.04 -4.17 -0.45
CA ILE A 147 6.20 -4.51 -1.29
C ILE A 147 6.01 -3.96 -2.71
N VAL A 148 4.83 -4.16 -3.31
CA VAL A 148 4.51 -3.63 -4.64
C VAL A 148 4.61 -2.10 -4.66
N ALA A 149 4.10 -1.42 -3.62
CA ALA A 149 4.21 0.03 -3.50
C ALA A 149 5.66 0.50 -3.45
N GLY A 150 6.51 -0.18 -2.68
CA GLY A 150 7.94 0.10 -2.63
C GLY A 150 8.65 -0.12 -3.97
N LEU A 151 8.28 -1.16 -4.72
CA LEU A 151 8.82 -1.42 -6.07
C LEU A 151 8.38 -0.36 -7.09
N LEU A 152 7.12 0.09 -7.02
CA LEU A 152 6.62 1.18 -7.85
C LEU A 152 7.37 2.47 -7.54
N ARG A 153 7.55 2.79 -6.25
CA ARG A 153 8.30 3.97 -5.84
C ARG A 153 9.77 3.91 -6.25
N ALA A 154 10.41 2.75 -6.14
CA ALA A 154 11.77 2.55 -6.66
C ALA A 154 11.87 2.85 -8.15
N SER A 155 10.81 2.62 -8.92
CA SER A 155 10.75 2.94 -10.35
C SER A 155 10.52 4.45 -10.61
N GLU A 156 9.91 5.16 -9.66
CA GLU A 156 9.70 6.62 -9.70
C GLU A 156 10.95 7.41 -9.25
N GLU A 157 11.82 6.79 -8.44
CA GLU A 157 13.08 7.38 -7.94
C GLU A 157 14.25 7.29 -8.94
N LEU A 158 14.15 6.47 -9.99
CA LEU A 158 15.19 6.21 -11.01
C LEU A 158 15.11 7.18 -12.19
#